data_AF-A0A174RH63-F1
#
_entry.id   AF-A0A174RH63-F1
#
_cell.length_a   1.000
_cell.length_b   1.000
_cell.length_c   1.000
_cell.angle_alpha   90.00
_cell.angle_beta   90.00
_cell.angle_gamma   90.00
#
_symmetry.space_group_name_H-M   'P 1'
#
loop_
_entity.id
_entity.type
_entity.pdbx_description
1 polymer ?
#
loop_
_entity_poly.entity_id
_entity_poly.type
_entity_poly.pdbx_seq_one_letter_code
_entity_poly.pdbx_strand_id
1 'polypeptide(L)'
;MSLVKIYEEYNIVNEEYLNFANKVALEGLDNFNNETLERLNIYKEKFGNLMERINEEDLSEEDENNIKDLKYLILDGIFLASDLAGFYSINEKERFKMRLANYINKMRRAKNM
;
A
#
# COMPACT_ATOMS: atom_id res chain seq x y z
N MET A 1 6.71 10.61 -17.69
CA MET A 1 5.36 10.00 -17.83
C MET A 1 4.40 10.90 -17.04
N SER A 2 3.11 11.03 -17.38
CA SER A 2 2.33 12.06 -16.66
C SER A 2 2.08 11.65 -15.21
N LEU A 3 2.28 12.58 -14.27
CA LEU A 3 2.03 12.42 -12.84
C LEU A 3 0.64 11.81 -12.55
N VAL A 4 -0.36 12.23 -13.32
CA VAL A 4 -1.73 11.71 -13.28
C VAL A 4 -1.79 10.18 -13.46
N LYS A 5 -0.99 9.60 -14.38
CA LYS A 5 -0.99 8.15 -14.61
C LYS A 5 -0.43 7.38 -13.42
N ILE A 6 0.63 7.90 -12.79
CA ILE A 6 1.22 7.27 -11.59
C ILE A 6 0.22 7.35 -10.43
N TYR A 7 -0.51 8.46 -10.32
CA TYR A 7 -1.56 8.63 -9.33
C TYR A 7 -2.73 7.64 -9.53
N GLU A 8 -3.21 7.49 -10.76
CA GLU A 8 -4.24 6.51 -11.11
C GLU A 8 -3.79 5.07 -10.80
N GLU A 9 -2.57 4.72 -11.18
CA GLU A 9 -2.00 3.41 -10.91
C GLU A 9 -1.81 3.15 -9.41
N TYR A 10 -1.37 4.15 -8.65
CA TYR A 10 -1.33 4.08 -7.19
C TYR A 10 -2.70 3.73 -6.61
N ASN A 11 -3.77 4.41 -7.05
CA ASN A 11 -5.10 4.16 -6.54
C ASN A 11 -5.57 2.73 -6.83
N ILE A 12 -5.30 2.22 -8.04
CA ILE A 12 -5.61 0.84 -8.43
C ILE A 12 -4.84 -0.14 -7.55
N VAL A 13 -3.52 0.00 -7.45
CA VAL A 13 -2.67 -0.89 -6.64
C VAL A 13 -3.08 -0.87 -5.18
N ASN A 14 -3.40 0.31 -4.63
CA ASN A 14 -3.84 0.45 -3.24
C ASN A 14 -5.21 -0.20 -3.00
N GLU A 15 -6.18 0.00 -3.90
CA GLU A 15 -7.50 -0.62 -3.78
C GLU A 15 -7.42 -2.15 -3.88
N GLU A 16 -6.70 -2.68 -4.88
CA GLU A 16 -6.43 -4.10 -5.03
C GLU A 16 -5.79 -4.68 -3.76
N TYR A 17 -4.79 -3.98 -3.21
CA TYR A 17 -4.09 -4.43 -2.02
C TYR A 17 -4.99 -4.47 -0.79
N LEU A 18 -5.77 -3.41 -0.55
CA LEU A 18 -6.68 -3.35 0.58
C LEU A 18 -7.77 -4.41 0.49
N ASN A 19 -8.31 -4.68 -0.70
CA ASN A 19 -9.30 -5.75 -0.89
C ASN A 19 -8.70 -7.12 -0.57
N PHE A 20 -7.48 -7.39 -1.05
CA PHE A 20 -6.78 -8.62 -0.73
C PHE A 20 -6.47 -8.75 0.77
N ALA A 21 -5.88 -7.72 1.38
CA ALA A 21 -5.53 -7.72 2.80
C ALA A 21 -6.77 -7.88 3.70
N ASN A 22 -7.90 -7.28 3.35
CA ASN A 22 -9.16 -7.46 4.07
C ASN A 22 -9.66 -8.91 3.97
N LYS A 23 -9.57 -9.54 2.79
CA LYS A 23 -9.91 -10.96 2.63
C LYS A 23 -9.04 -11.84 3.54
N VAL A 24 -7.73 -11.59 3.56
CA VAL A 24 -6.79 -12.30 4.46
C VAL A 24 -7.19 -12.10 5.92
N ALA A 25 -7.52 -10.87 6.33
CA ALA A 25 -7.91 -10.57 7.70
C ALA A 25 -9.20 -11.27 8.17
N LEU A 26 -10.13 -11.52 7.25
CA LEU A 26 -11.41 -12.17 7.53
C LEU A 26 -11.34 -13.70 7.51
N GLU A 27 -10.55 -14.27 6.60
CA GLU A 27 -10.63 -15.70 6.25
C GLU A 27 -9.29 -16.45 6.37
N GLY A 28 -8.16 -15.73 6.33
CA GLY A 28 -6.84 -16.31 6.04
C GLY A 28 -5.82 -16.28 7.18
N LEU A 29 -6.15 -15.66 8.33
CA LEU A 29 -5.17 -15.47 9.41
C LEU A 29 -4.90 -16.73 10.25
N ASP A 30 -5.81 -17.70 10.30
CA ASP A 30 -5.63 -18.91 11.11
C ASP A 30 -4.76 -19.98 10.45
N ASN A 31 -4.60 -19.92 9.13
CA ASN A 31 -3.89 -20.92 8.33
C ASN A 31 -2.80 -20.26 7.49
N PHE A 32 -1.61 -20.13 8.09
CA PHE A 32 -0.45 -19.65 7.36
C PHE A 32 -0.22 -20.48 6.09
N ASN A 33 0.04 -19.77 4.99
CA ASN A 33 0.42 -20.37 3.72
C ASN A 33 1.31 -19.42 2.92
N ASN A 34 2.22 -19.98 2.13
CA ASN A 34 3.20 -19.21 1.38
C ASN A 34 2.57 -18.39 0.26
N GLU A 35 1.49 -18.86 -0.38
CA GLU A 35 0.81 -18.13 -1.46
C GLU A 35 0.32 -16.75 -0.99
N THR A 36 -0.33 -16.69 0.18
CA THR A 36 -0.76 -15.42 0.79
C THR A 36 0.44 -14.52 1.10
N LEU A 37 1.51 -15.07 1.66
CA LEU A 37 2.71 -14.30 1.99
C LEU A 37 3.38 -13.73 0.73
N GLU A 38 3.53 -14.55 -0.31
CA GLU A 38 4.05 -14.14 -1.62
C GLU A 38 3.19 -13.03 -2.22
N ARG A 39 1.85 -13.17 -2.20
CA ARG A 39 0.96 -12.12 -2.68
C ARG A 39 1.07 -10.83 -1.87
N LEU A 40 1.20 -10.89 -0.55
CA LEU A 40 1.45 -9.70 0.28
C LEU A 40 2.75 -8.99 -0.14
N ASN A 41 3.82 -9.76 -0.42
CA ASN A 41 5.10 -9.22 -0.87
C ASN A 41 5.05 -8.65 -2.32
N ILE A 42 4.29 -9.26 -3.23
CA ILE A 42 4.11 -8.73 -4.60
C ILE A 42 3.57 -7.29 -4.56
N TYR A 43 2.64 -6.96 -3.65
CA TYR A 43 2.14 -5.60 -3.54
C TYR A 43 3.19 -4.62 -2.99
N LYS A 44 4.08 -5.07 -2.10
CA LYS A 44 5.24 -4.26 -1.70
C LYS A 44 6.12 -3.90 -2.91
N GLU A 45 6.37 -4.87 -3.80
CA GLU A 45 7.11 -4.64 -5.04
C GLU A 45 6.37 -3.69 -5.99
N LYS A 46 5.05 -3.86 -6.17
CA LYS A 46 4.23 -2.93 -6.96
C LYS A 46 4.35 -1.49 -6.45
N PHE A 47 4.27 -1.26 -5.14
CA PHE A 47 4.48 0.07 -4.58
C PHE A 47 5.93 0.56 -4.74
N GLY A 48 6.91 -0.33 -4.62
CA GLY A 48 8.32 -0.02 -4.89
C GLY A 48 8.54 0.48 -6.31
N ASN A 49 7.99 -0.21 -7.32
CA ASN A 49 8.07 0.18 -8.72
C ASN A 49 7.42 1.55 -8.98
N LEU A 50 6.30 1.86 -8.30
CA LEU A 50 5.69 3.19 -8.36
C LEU A 50 6.61 4.25 -7.76
N MET A 51 7.29 3.96 -6.64
CA MET A 51 8.24 4.86 -5.99
C MET A 51 9.47 5.14 -6.88
N GLU A 52 10.01 4.11 -7.54
CA GLU A 52 11.12 4.26 -8.48
C GLU A 52 10.72 5.20 -9.62
N ARG A 53 9.57 4.94 -10.26
CA ARG A 53 9.06 5.75 -11.37
C ARG A 53 8.82 7.21 -11.01
N ILE A 54 8.23 7.50 -9.84
CA ILE A 54 8.00 8.88 -9.40
C ILE A 54 9.29 9.60 -8.98
N ASN A 55 10.36 8.87 -8.66
CA ASN A 55 11.68 9.45 -8.39
C ASN A 55 12.45 9.79 -9.68
N GLU A 56 12.09 9.19 -10.81
CA GLU A 56 12.67 9.48 -12.13
C GLU A 56 11.97 10.64 -12.86
N GLU A 57 10.80 11.08 -12.41
CA GLU A 57 10.10 12.23 -13.01
C GLU A 57 10.86 13.53 -12.72
N ASP A 58 11.14 14.30 -13.77
CA ASP A 58 11.87 15.57 -13.70
C ASP A 58 10.96 16.67 -13.13
N LEU A 59 11.48 17.44 -12.16
CA LEU A 59 10.70 18.37 -11.37
C LEU A 59 10.43 19.65 -12.15
N SER A 60 9.17 19.88 -12.52
CA SER A 60 8.71 21.25 -12.77
C SER A 60 8.27 21.88 -11.43
N GLU A 61 8.58 23.16 -11.20
CA GLU A 61 8.21 23.87 -9.96
C GLU A 61 6.70 23.85 -9.69
N GLU A 62 5.87 23.68 -10.73
CA GLU A 62 4.40 23.65 -10.61
C GLU A 62 3.87 22.33 -10.01
N ASP A 63 4.60 21.23 -10.13
CA ASP A 63 4.16 19.89 -9.69
C ASP A 63 4.87 19.36 -8.44
N GLU A 64 5.80 20.13 -7.86
CA GLU A 64 6.65 19.68 -6.74
C GLU A 64 5.82 19.16 -5.55
N ASN A 65 4.78 19.90 -5.15
CA ASN A 65 3.90 19.51 -4.05
C ASN A 65 3.11 18.24 -4.39
N ASN A 66 2.57 18.13 -5.61
CA ASN A 66 1.79 16.96 -6.04
C ASN A 66 2.65 15.69 -6.07
N ILE A 67 3.89 15.80 -6.55
CA ILE A 67 4.88 14.72 -6.57
C ILE A 67 5.20 14.29 -5.14
N LYS A 68 5.44 15.26 -4.24
CA LYS A 68 5.74 14.99 -2.84
C LYS A 68 4.59 14.26 -2.14
N ASP A 69 3.35 14.71 -2.36
CA ASP A 69 2.15 14.08 -1.80
C ASP A 69 2.00 12.64 -2.31
N LEU A 70 2.19 12.42 -3.62
CA LEU A 70 2.15 11.08 -4.19
C LEU A 70 3.26 10.17 -3.63
N LYS A 71 4.48 10.69 -3.44
CA LYS A 71 5.57 9.94 -2.79
C LYS A 71 5.19 9.52 -1.37
N TYR A 72 4.56 10.39 -0.58
CA TYR A 72 4.08 10.02 0.75
C TYR A 72 3.00 8.94 0.71
N LEU A 73 2.05 9.04 -0.22
CA LEU A 73 1.00 8.04 -0.41
C LEU A 73 1.57 6.66 -0.78
N ILE A 74 2.54 6.62 -1.70
CA ILE A 74 3.22 5.38 -2.10
C ILE A 74 4.03 4.83 -0.93
N LEU A 75 4.77 5.67 -0.19
CA LEU A 75 5.56 5.26 0.96
C LEU A 75 4.69 4.63 2.06
N ASP A 76 3.54 5.24 2.35
CA ASP A 76 2.54 4.68 3.26
C ASP A 76 2.08 3.28 2.81
N GLY A 77 1.89 3.07 1.50
CA GLY A 77 1.58 1.77 0.90
C GLY A 77 2.70 0.74 1.10
N ILE A 78 3.96 1.13 0.88
CA ILE A 78 5.15 0.28 1.12
C ILE A 78 5.22 -0.17 2.58
N PHE A 79 5.02 0.77 3.52
CA PHE A 79 5.04 0.46 4.95
C PHE A 79 3.89 -0.46 5.36
N LEU A 80 2.68 -0.21 4.87
CA LEU A 80 1.56 -1.12 5.10
C LEU A 80 1.90 -2.53 4.58
N ALA A 81 2.39 -2.63 3.33
CA ALA A 81 2.69 -3.91 2.72
C ALA A 81 3.77 -4.70 3.47
N SER A 82 4.81 -4.00 3.90
CA SER A 82 5.90 -4.58 4.69
C SER A 82 5.42 -5.06 6.06
N ASP A 83 4.63 -4.25 6.76
CA ASP A 83 4.10 -4.60 8.07
C ASP A 83 3.15 -5.80 8.00
N LEU A 84 2.21 -5.81 7.05
CA LEU A 84 1.25 -6.89 6.91
C LEU A 84 1.91 -8.21 6.51
N ALA A 85 2.87 -8.19 5.58
CA ALA A 85 3.67 -9.37 5.24
C ALA A 85 4.48 -9.88 6.45
N GLY A 86 5.09 -8.96 7.19
CA GLY A 86 5.86 -9.26 8.41
C GLY A 86 4.99 -9.89 9.49
N PHE A 87 3.84 -9.29 9.83
CA PHE A 87 2.94 -9.85 10.84
C PHE A 87 2.35 -11.19 10.41
N TYR A 88 2.05 -11.37 9.13
CA TYR A 88 1.55 -12.63 8.61
C TYR A 88 2.59 -13.75 8.73
N SER A 89 3.87 -13.48 8.41
CA SER A 89 4.94 -14.49 8.46
C SER A 89 5.28 -15.00 9.86
N ILE A 90 5.00 -14.20 10.90
CA ILE A 90 5.18 -14.58 12.31
C ILE A 90 3.86 -14.85 13.04
N ASN A 91 2.74 -14.95 12.31
CA ASN A 91 1.41 -15.25 12.85
C ASN A 91 0.87 -14.24 13.89
N GLU A 92 1.23 -12.96 13.78
CA GLU A 92 0.77 -11.86 14.63
C GLU A 92 -0.57 -11.29 14.14
N LYS A 93 -1.63 -12.10 14.25
CA LYS A 93 -2.97 -11.85 13.67
C LYS A 93 -3.59 -10.51 14.10
N GLU A 94 -3.50 -10.20 15.39
CA GLU A 94 -4.12 -8.98 15.92
C GLU A 94 -3.36 -7.72 15.48
N ARG A 95 -2.02 -7.80 15.35
CA ARG A 95 -1.23 -6.70 14.77
C ARG A 95 -1.57 -6.49 13.31
N PHE A 96 -1.74 -7.57 12.54
CA PHE A 96 -2.19 -7.49 11.15
C PHE A 96 -3.52 -6.73 11.03
N LYS A 97 -4.55 -7.18 11.76
CA LYS A 97 -5.89 -6.57 11.73
C LYS A 97 -5.85 -5.11 12.17
N MET A 98 -5.16 -4.81 13.27
CA MET A 98 -5.04 -3.45 13.80
C MET A 98 -4.33 -2.53 12.81
N ARG A 99 -3.23 -2.99 12.20
CA ARG A 99 -2.48 -2.20 11.22
C ARG A 99 -3.31 -1.88 9.98
N LEU A 100 -4.01 -2.89 9.44
CA LEU A 100 -4.90 -2.72 8.30
C LEU A 100 -6.06 -1.76 8.62
N ALA A 101 -6.73 -1.93 9.76
CA ALA A 101 -7.82 -1.05 10.17
C ALA A 101 -7.37 0.40 10.35
N ASN A 102 -6.19 0.62 10.95
CA ASN A 102 -5.61 1.96 11.11
C ASN A 102 -5.37 2.65 9.77
N TYR A 103 -4.86 1.92 8.79
CA TYR A 103 -4.64 2.45 7.45
C TYR A 103 -5.96 2.82 6.76
N ILE A 104 -6.95 1.91 6.76
CA ILE A 104 -8.28 2.17 6.17
C ILE A 104 -8.93 3.39 6.82
N ASN A 105 -8.86 3.51 8.14
CA ASN A 105 -9.41 4.65 8.87
C ASN A 105 -8.66 5.96 8.57
N LYS A 106 -7.34 5.92 8.38
CA LYS A 106 -6.55 7.08 7.92
C LYS A 106 -7.05 7.56 6.55
N MET A 107 -7.23 6.64 5.59
CA MET A 107 -7.71 6.95 4.24
C MET A 107 -9.14 7.52 4.25
N ARG A 108 -10.04 6.96 5.08
CA ARG A 108 -11.41 7.48 5.23
C ARG A 108 -11.44 8.90 5.78
N ARG A 109 -10.59 9.21 6.77
CA ARG A 109 -10.50 10.59 7.30
C ARG A 109 -10.03 11.57 6.24
N ALA A 110 -9.03 11.19 5.44
CA ALA A 110 -8.53 12.05 4.35
C ALA A 110 -9.58 12.31 3.25
N LYS A 111 -10.53 11.38 3.03
CA LYS A 111 -11.64 11.56 2.06
C LYS A 111 -12.81 12.39 2.57
N ASN A 112 -12.94 12.54 3.89
CA ASN A 112 -14.04 13.27 4.54
C ASN A 112 -13.63 14.69 5.01
N MET A 113 -12.41 15.11 4.70
CA MET A 113 -11.88 16.46 4.91
C MET A 113 -11.90 17.22 3.59
#